data_AF-A0A955KZ40-F1
#
_entry.id   AF-A0A955KZ40-F1
#
_cell.length_a   1.000
_cell.length_b   1.000
_cell.length_c   1.000
_cell.angle_alpha   90.00
_cell.angle_beta   90.00
_cell.angle_gamma   90.00
#
_symmetry.space_group_name_H-M   'P 1'
#
loop_
_entity.id
_entity.type
_entity.pdbx_description
1 polymer ?
#
loop_
_entity_poly.entity_id
_entity_poly.type
_entity_poly.pdbx_seq_one_letter_code
_entity_poly.pdbx_strand_id
1 'polypeptide(L)'
;MELLTPSADLFIAYGGHREAAGFSVSKANSDELYRSLCTTYSEITQKNEQKTSTKIITIDSILTSDDLTLDFYEQVMQLGPY
;
A
#
# COMPACT_ATOMS: atom_id res chain seq x y z
N MET A 1 3.99 6.00 5.61
CA MET A 1 4.75 6.79 6.61
C MET A 1 5.36 5.94 7.71
N GLU A 2 4.67 4.91 8.21
CA GLU A 2 5.14 4.06 9.32
C GLU A 2 6.55 3.47 9.12
N LEU A 3 6.93 3.12 7.88
CA LEU A 3 8.27 2.63 7.55
C LEU A 3 9.36 3.72 7.60
N LEU A 4 9.04 4.97 7.24
CA LEU A 4 10.02 6.05 7.10
C LEU A 4 10.18 6.86 8.40
N THR A 5 9.11 7.04 9.17
CA THR A 5 9.14 7.87 10.39
C THR A 5 10.25 7.47 11.39
N PRO A 6 10.58 6.18 11.60
CA PRO A 6 11.66 5.80 12.51
C PRO A 6 13.06 6.22 12.07
N SER A 7 13.24 6.55 10.78
CA SER A 7 14.52 7.01 10.20
C SER A 7 14.49 8.51 9.86
N ALA A 8 13.57 9.29 10.46
CA ALA A 8 13.28 10.68 10.10
C ALA A 8 14.52 11.59 10.12
N ASP A 9 15.42 11.35 11.07
CA ASP A 9 16.68 12.04 11.32
C ASP A 9 17.75 11.78 10.24
N LEU A 10 17.63 10.68 9.49
CA LEU A 10 18.54 10.37 8.39
C LEU A 10 18.18 11.09 7.09
N PHE A 11 16.94 11.58 6.97
CA PHE A 11 16.45 12.25 5.77
C PHE A 11 16.73 13.76 5.79
N ILE A 12 16.94 14.30 4.58
CA ILE A 12 16.89 15.75 4.36
C ILE A 12 15.42 16.19 4.29
N ALA A 13 14.58 15.39 3.64
CA ALA A 13 13.12 15.54 3.58
C ALA A 13 12.48 14.18 3.21
N TYR A 14 11.27 13.92 3.70
CA TYR A 14 10.49 12.74 3.35
C TYR A 14 8.98 13.03 3.43
N GLY A 15 8.18 12.27 2.69
CA GLY A 15 6.73 12.42 2.69
C GLY A 15 6.02 11.41 1.81
N GLY A 16 4.69 11.32 1.95
CA GLY A 16 3.85 10.44 1.14
C GLY A 16 2.69 9.86 1.93
N HIS A 17 2.12 8.78 1.39
CA HIS A 17 0.95 8.09 1.92
C HIS A 17 1.29 6.65 2.31
N ARG A 18 0.25 5.83 2.53
CA ARG A 18 0.40 4.44 2.98
C ARG A 18 1.14 3.58 1.95
N GLU A 19 0.84 3.76 0.67
CA GLU A 19 1.27 2.87 -0.41
C GLU A 19 2.38 3.45 -1.30
N ALA A 20 2.65 4.74 -1.17
CA ALA A 20 3.71 5.42 -1.90
C ALA A 20 4.32 6.53 -1.06
N ALA A 21 5.64 6.61 -1.04
CA ALA A 21 6.36 7.68 -0.37
C ALA A 21 7.65 8.02 -1.12
N GLY A 22 8.16 9.22 -0.90
CA GLY A 22 9.43 9.71 -1.41
C GLY A 22 10.27 10.32 -0.31
N PHE A 23 11.59 10.31 -0.48
CA PHE A 23 12.54 10.91 0.44
C PHE A 23 13.79 11.40 -0.29
N SER A 24 14.54 12.26 0.38
CA SER A 24 15.89 12.69 -0.01
C SER A 24 16.84 12.43 1.15
N VAL A 25 18.05 11.97 0.84
CA VAL A 25 19.04 11.54 1.84
C VAL A 25 20.45 11.87 1.35
N SER A 26 21.36 12.17 2.28
CA SER A 26 22.78 12.27 1.97
C SER A 26 23.34 10.90 1.62
N LYS A 27 24.18 10.81 0.58
CA LYS A 27 24.84 9.54 0.22
C LYS A 27 25.65 8.94 1.36
N ALA A 28 26.18 9.78 2.26
CA ALA A 28 26.93 9.30 3.43
C ALA A 28 26.08 8.46 4.40
N ASN A 29 24.76 8.68 4.43
CA ASN A 29 23.83 8.02 5.33
C ASN A 29 23.14 6.80 4.68
N SER A 30 23.50 6.42 3.43
CA SER A 30 22.77 5.39 2.69
C SER A 30 22.77 4.03 3.38
N ASP A 31 23.90 3.64 3.95
CA ASP A 31 24.08 2.32 4.56
C ASP A 31 23.35 2.24 5.91
N GLU A 32 23.37 3.33 6.68
CA GLU A 32 22.64 3.46 7.93
C GLU A 32 21.13 3.47 7.68
N LEU A 33 20.68 4.22 6.68
CA LEU A 33 19.29 4.26 6.27
C LEU A 33 18.80 2.87 5.86
N TYR A 34 19.57 2.15 5.03
CA TYR A 34 19.21 0.79 4.62
C TYR A 34 19.00 -0.13 5.83
N ARG A 35 19.92 -0.12 6.79
CA ARG A 35 19.80 -0.95 8.00
C ARG A 35 18.56 -0.56 8.82
N SER A 36 18.33 0.73 9.03
CA SER A 36 17.17 1.24 9.77
C SER A 36 15.85 0.77 9.11
N LEU A 37 15.73 0.95 7.79
CA LEU A 37 14.54 0.51 7.03
C LEU A 37 14.34 -1.00 7.09
N CYS A 38 15.40 -1.81 6.98
CA CYS A 38 15.29 -3.27 7.09
C CYS A 38 14.82 -3.71 8.49
N THR A 39 15.34 -3.10 9.54
CA THR A 39 14.91 -3.37 10.93
C THR A 39 13.44 -3.03 11.11
N THR A 40 13.04 -1.80 10.78
CA THR A 40 11.64 -1.36 10.90
C THR A 40 10.70 -2.22 10.05
N TYR A 41 11.10 -2.58 8.81
CA TYR A 41 10.31 -3.49 7.98
C TYR A 41 10.11 -4.83 8.68
N SER A 42 11.18 -5.41 9.23
CA SER A 42 11.13 -6.70 9.92
C SER A 42 10.20 -6.65 11.15
N GLU A 43 10.22 -5.57 11.92
CA GLU A 43 9.32 -5.35 13.05
C GLU A 43 7.86 -5.24 12.61
N ILE A 44 7.60 -4.48 11.55
CA ILE A 44 6.26 -4.33 10.95
C ILE A 44 5.76 -5.67 10.42
N THR A 45 6.60 -6.44 9.72
CA THR A 45 6.20 -7.75 9.18
C THR A 45 5.99 -8.75 10.29
N GLN A 46 6.84 -8.81 11.32
CA GLN A 46 6.65 -9.73 12.44
C GLN A 46 5.35 -9.44 13.20
N LYS A 47 5.00 -8.16 13.38
CA LYS A 47 3.70 -7.74 13.94
C LYS A 47 2.52 -8.13 13.05
N ASN A 48 2.72 -8.12 11.74
CA ASN A 48 1.69 -8.42 10.74
C ASN A 48 1.64 -9.89 10.30
N GLU A 49 2.64 -10.74 10.58
CA GLU A 49 2.64 -12.18 10.28
C GLU A 49 1.56 -12.92 11.07
N GLN A 50 1.02 -12.32 12.14
CA GLN A 50 -0.23 -12.77 12.79
C GLN A 50 -1.48 -12.55 11.93
N LYS A 51 -1.38 -11.78 10.84
CA LYS A 51 -2.39 -11.55 9.82
C LYS A 51 -1.83 -12.05 8.49
N THR A 52 -2.00 -13.34 8.24
CA THR A 52 -1.66 -14.03 7.00
C THR A 52 -1.90 -13.11 5.79
N SER A 53 -0.86 -12.86 4.99
CA SER A 53 -0.94 -12.11 3.72
C SER A 53 -1.81 -12.89 2.74
N THR A 54 -3.10 -12.83 2.98
CA THR A 54 -4.12 -13.52 2.21
C THR A 54 -4.50 -12.54 1.12
N LYS A 55 -4.40 -12.95 -0.14
CA LYS A 55 -5.02 -12.19 -1.23
C LYS A 55 -6.49 -12.02 -0.89
N ILE A 56 -6.90 -10.80 -0.55
CA ILE A 56 -8.30 -10.50 -0.25
C ILE A 56 -9.01 -10.35 -1.59
N ILE A 57 -9.98 -11.22 -1.84
CA ILE A 57 -10.92 -11.06 -2.97
C ILE A 57 -12.11 -10.29 -2.41
N THR A 58 -12.25 -9.04 -2.84
CA THR A 58 -13.40 -8.21 -2.51
C THR A 58 -14.48 -8.45 -3.56
N ILE A 59 -15.67 -8.88 -3.14
CA ILE A 59 -16.83 -9.09 -4.01
C ILE A 59 -17.85 -8.00 -3.67
N ASP A 60 -18.11 -7.09 -4.61
CA ASP A 60 -19.07 -5.99 -4.40
C ASP A 60 -20.52 -6.46 -4.44
N SER A 61 -20.82 -7.46 -5.30
CA SER A 61 -22.16 -8.06 -5.40
C SER A 61 -22.11 -9.47 -5.98
N ILE A 62 -23.10 -10.29 -5.63
CA ILE A 62 -23.34 -11.62 -6.21
C ILE A 62 -24.50 -11.48 -7.20
N LEU A 63 -24.23 -11.76 -8.48
CA LEU A 63 -25.21 -11.64 -9.56
C LEU A 63 -25.73 -13.02 -9.98
N THR A 64 -26.97 -13.04 -10.45
CA THR A 64 -27.60 -14.20 -11.09
C THR A 64 -27.65 -14.00 -12.61
N SER A 65 -28.09 -15.02 -13.34
CA SER A 65 -28.25 -14.94 -14.81
C SER A 65 -29.21 -13.83 -15.25
N ASP A 66 -30.22 -13.54 -14.43
CA ASP A 66 -31.29 -12.59 -14.77
C ASP A 66 -30.80 -11.14 -14.68
N ASP A 67 -29.73 -10.90 -13.91
CA ASP A 67 -29.08 -9.60 -13.78
C ASP A 67 -28.16 -9.28 -14.97
N LEU A 68 -27.79 -10.28 -15.77
CA LEU A 68 -26.85 -10.16 -16.90
C LEU A 68 -27.52 -9.58 -18.15
N THR A 69 -27.95 -8.34 -18.06
CA THR A 69 -28.62 -7.60 -19.14
C THR A 69 -27.73 -6.50 -19.72
N LEU A 70 -28.04 -6.06 -20.95
CA LEU A 70 -27.35 -4.92 -21.57
C LEU A 70 -27.57 -3.64 -20.76
N ASP A 71 -28.76 -3.44 -20.21
CA ASP A 71 -29.10 -2.29 -19.37
C ASP A 71 -28.22 -2.26 -18.10
N PHE A 72 -28.00 -3.42 -17.46
CA PHE A 72 -27.11 -3.52 -16.30
C PHE A 72 -25.66 -3.20 -16.68
N TYR A 73 -25.19 -3.70 -17.83
CA TYR A 73 -23.86 -3.35 -18.35
C TYR A 73 -23.71 -1.83 -18.54
N GLU A 74 -24.68 -1.18 -19.19
CA GLU A 74 -24.67 0.26 -19.43
C GLU A 74 -24.65 1.06 -18.12
N GLN A 75 -25.41 0.62 -17.10
CA GLN A 75 -25.40 1.23 -15.76
C GLN A 75 -24.04 1.09 -15.08
N VAL A 76 -23.40 -0.08 -15.15
CA VAL A 76 -22.06 -0.27 -14.58
C VAL A 76 -21.05 0.65 -15.28
N MET A 77 -21.11 0.76 -16.61
CA MET A 77 -20.18 1.61 -17.38
C MET A 77 -20.25 3.10 -17.00
N GLN A 78 -21.35 3.56 -16.39
CA GLN A 78 -21.45 4.94 -15.88
C GLN A 78 -20.54 5.23 -14.68
N LEU A 79 -20.02 4.20 -13.99
CA LEU A 79 -19.09 4.37 -12.87
C LEU A 79 -17.67 4.76 -13.31
N GLY A 80 -17.39 4.73 -14.62
CA GLY A 80 -16.10 5.18 -15.13
C GLY A 80 -15.86 6.69 -14.91
N PRO A 81 -14.60 7.15 -15.02
CA PRO A 81 -13.40 6.36 -15.31
C PRO A 81 -12.90 5.59 -14.08
N TYR A 82 -12.34 4.40 -14.32
CA TYR A 82 -11.72 3.53 -13.30
C TYR A 82 -10.19 3.62 -13.32
#